data_AF-A0A395IPR5-F1
#
_entry.id   AF-A0A395IPR5-F1
#
_cell.length_a   1.000
_cell.length_b   1.000
_cell.length_c   1.000
_cell.angle_alpha   90.00
_cell.angle_beta   90.00
_cell.angle_gamma   90.00
#
_symmetry.space_group_name_H-M   'P 1'
#
loop_
_entity.id
_entity.type
_entity.pdbx_description
1 polymer ?
#
loop_
_entity_poly.entity_id
_entity_poly.type
_entity_poly.pdbx_seq_one_letter_code
_entity_poly.pdbx_strand_id
1 'polypeptide(L)'
;MRTVFLWFFDQDRVASSCWTETYKAMSRCLQRLDVEKRRKADLIALSERIDVQGQEEAMLRPEQMNQLREIRAKEEDLLGQIGRLDDLVGSAGIAELAVFHPVDTIAKRLMSNQGSTKGKLAQVIFKDKATAPIGTKFFSLFPGLGYAAGYKVLQRVYKYGGQPFVRDYLAKNHGSTFDNTFGAKTGKAMMSSVAGSLVGIGEIVLLPLDVLKIKRQTNPEAFRGRGVVRIVKDEGFGLYRGWQWTAARNAPGSFALFGGSAFTKGYLFGLNDYNKASWFQNFIASIAGASASLVVSAPLDVIKTRIQNRNFENPESGFRIVSSMIEE
;
A
#
# COMPACT_ATOMS: atom_id res chain seq x y z
N MET A 1 14.26 4.53 -12.30
CA MET A 1 13.32 4.59 -13.44
C MET A 1 11.90 4.76 -12.86
N ARG A 2 11.32 5.95 -13.06
CA ARG A 2 9.95 6.45 -12.80
C ARG A 2 9.01 5.62 -11.88
N THR A 3 8.88 6.03 -10.61
CA THR A 3 7.70 5.72 -9.80
C THR A 3 6.82 6.96 -9.73
N VAL A 4 5.69 6.87 -10.41
CA VAL A 4 4.67 7.92 -10.48
C VAL A 4 3.49 7.36 -9.73
N PHE A 5 3.07 8.04 -8.67
CA PHE A 5 1.89 7.66 -7.92
C PHE A 5 0.66 7.86 -8.81
N LEU A 6 0.21 6.74 -9.38
CA LEU A 6 -0.88 6.69 -10.30
C LEU A 6 -2.10 6.08 -9.59
N TRP A 7 -2.98 6.92 -9.07
CA TRP A 7 -4.12 6.51 -8.25
C TRP A 7 -5.41 6.29 -9.05
N PHE A 8 -5.38 6.50 -10.37
CA PHE A 8 -6.45 6.10 -11.26
C PHE A 8 -5.88 5.22 -12.35
N PHE A 9 -6.05 3.94 -12.12
CA PHE A 9 -5.61 2.91 -13.02
C PHE A 9 -6.80 2.00 -13.26
N ASP A 10 -6.97 1.61 -14.53
CA ASP A 10 -7.91 0.58 -14.95
C ASP A 10 -7.78 -0.60 -13.97
N GLN A 11 -8.85 -0.85 -13.24
CA GLN A 11 -8.83 -1.78 -12.11
C GLN A 11 -8.59 -3.20 -12.60
N ASP A 12 -8.92 -3.52 -13.86
CA ASP A 12 -8.60 -4.78 -14.50
C ASP A 12 -7.16 -4.77 -15.05
N ARG A 13 -6.67 -3.62 -15.53
CA ARG A 13 -5.32 -3.47 -16.12
C ARG A 13 -4.19 -3.16 -15.14
N VAL A 14 -4.46 -2.77 -13.90
CA VAL A 14 -3.44 -2.59 -12.83
C VAL A 14 -3.63 -3.52 -11.65
N ALA A 15 -4.83 -4.09 -11.52
CA ALA A 15 -4.85 -5.48 -11.11
C ALA A 15 -3.90 -6.22 -12.05
N SER A 16 -4.14 -6.31 -13.36
CA SER A 16 -3.22 -7.03 -14.24
C SER A 16 -1.77 -6.51 -14.17
N SER A 17 -1.44 -5.25 -14.45
CA SER A 17 -0.06 -4.86 -14.78
C SER A 17 1.08 -5.08 -13.77
N CYS A 18 0.87 -5.30 -12.46
CA CYS A 18 2.02 -5.50 -11.56
C CYS A 18 1.75 -6.33 -10.30
N TRP A 19 0.57 -6.23 -9.70
CA TRP A 19 0.23 -7.04 -8.52
C TRP A 19 -0.62 -8.26 -8.89
N THR A 20 -1.60 -8.12 -9.76
CA THR A 20 -2.49 -9.24 -10.11
C THR A 20 -2.00 -10.02 -11.33
N GLU A 21 -1.28 -9.50 -12.33
CA GLU A 21 -0.57 -10.41 -13.27
C GLU A 21 0.59 -11.06 -12.57
N THR A 22 1.30 -10.40 -11.67
CA THR A 22 2.40 -11.05 -10.96
C THR A 22 1.87 -12.11 -10.00
N TYR A 23 0.89 -11.80 -9.13
CA TYR A 23 0.32 -12.79 -8.22
C TYR A 23 -0.63 -13.77 -8.92
N LYS A 24 -1.36 -13.41 -9.99
CA LYS A 24 -2.07 -14.41 -10.82
C LYS A 24 -1.10 -15.24 -11.63
N ALA A 25 0.01 -14.71 -12.14
CA ALA A 25 1.03 -15.52 -12.81
C ALA A 25 1.65 -16.48 -11.80
N MET A 26 2.07 -16.00 -10.62
CA MET A 26 2.53 -16.85 -9.53
C MET A 26 1.46 -17.89 -9.15
N SER A 27 0.21 -17.47 -8.95
CA SER A 27 -0.90 -18.37 -8.61
C SER A 27 -1.22 -19.36 -9.73
N ARG A 28 -1.12 -18.96 -11.01
CA ARG A 28 -1.32 -19.84 -12.17
C ARG A 28 -0.14 -20.81 -12.30
N CYS A 29 1.09 -20.37 -12.04
CA CYS A 29 2.27 -21.23 -11.98
C CYS A 29 2.13 -22.27 -10.86
N LEU A 30 1.67 -21.87 -9.66
CA LEU A 30 1.39 -22.77 -8.55
C LEU A 30 0.22 -23.74 -8.84
N GLN A 31 -0.88 -23.24 -9.40
CA GLN A 31 -2.02 -24.09 -9.82
C GLN A 31 -1.61 -25.07 -10.92
N ARG A 32 -0.79 -24.62 -11.88
CA ARG A 32 -0.26 -25.47 -12.94
C ARG A 32 0.68 -26.53 -12.38
N LEU A 33 1.55 -26.16 -11.44
CA LEU A 33 2.44 -27.08 -10.75
C LEU A 33 1.65 -28.16 -9.99
N ASP A 34 0.61 -27.78 -9.25
CA ASP A 34 -0.27 -28.72 -8.55
C ASP A 34 -0.95 -29.70 -9.54
N VAL A 35 -1.43 -29.20 -10.68
CA VAL A 35 -2.02 -30.06 -11.73
C VAL A 35 -1.00 -31.03 -12.33
N GLU A 36 0.22 -30.59 -12.63
CA GLU A 36 1.28 -31.45 -13.18
C GLU A 36 1.75 -32.50 -12.15
N LYS A 37 1.88 -32.12 -10.87
CA LYS A 37 2.19 -33.07 -9.78
C LYS A 37 1.10 -34.11 -9.60
N ARG A 38 -0.18 -33.72 -9.63
CA ARG A 38 -1.30 -34.67 -9.52
C ARG A 38 -1.37 -35.64 -10.69
N ARG A 39 -1.09 -35.20 -11.92
CA ARG A 39 -1.09 -36.06 -13.12
C ARG A 39 -0.10 -37.20 -13.05
N LYS A 40 0.95 -37.06 -12.24
CA LYS A 40 2.07 -38.00 -12.14
C LYS A 40 2.37 -38.37 -10.68
N ALA A 41 1.35 -38.27 -9.82
CA ALA A 41 1.48 -38.45 -8.37
C ALA A 41 2.09 -39.81 -8.00
N ASP A 42 1.67 -40.89 -8.67
CA ASP A 42 2.19 -42.24 -8.39
C ASP A 42 3.68 -42.38 -8.71
N LEU A 43 4.14 -41.76 -9.80
CA LEU A 43 5.55 -41.76 -10.21
C LEU A 43 6.39 -40.90 -9.26
N ILE A 44 5.87 -39.74 -8.86
CA ILE A 44 6.52 -38.84 -7.89
C ILE A 44 6.64 -39.57 -6.55
N ALA A 45 5.55 -40.13 -6.03
CA ALA A 45 5.52 -40.89 -4.79
C ALA A 45 6.44 -42.12 -4.82
N LEU A 46 6.61 -42.77 -5.98
CA LEU A 46 7.59 -43.83 -6.17
C LEU A 46 9.02 -43.30 -6.09
N SER A 47 9.30 -42.14 -6.71
CA SER A 47 10.62 -41.51 -6.69
C SER A 47 11.01 -40.92 -5.33
N GLU A 48 10.01 -40.57 -4.50
CA GLU A 48 10.20 -40.00 -3.16
C GLU A 48 10.37 -41.06 -2.06
N ARG A 49 10.29 -42.35 -2.40
CA ARG A 49 10.54 -43.41 -1.41
C ARG A 49 12.02 -43.42 -1.02
N ILE A 50 12.29 -43.66 0.26
CA ILE A 50 13.65 -43.64 0.84
C ILE A 50 14.58 -44.64 0.15
N ASP A 51 14.05 -45.78 -0.29
CA ASP A 51 14.77 -46.85 -1.00
C ASP A 51 15.04 -46.52 -2.48
N VAL A 52 14.35 -45.54 -3.06
CA VAL A 52 14.45 -45.14 -4.47
C VAL A 52 15.22 -43.81 -4.63
N GLN A 53 15.14 -42.91 -3.65
CA GLN A 53 15.85 -41.63 -3.65
C GLN A 53 17.37 -41.82 -3.76
N GLY A 54 18.00 -41.17 -4.75
CA GLY A 54 19.43 -41.29 -5.03
C GLY A 54 19.81 -42.51 -5.86
N GLN A 55 18.86 -43.40 -6.17
CA GLN A 55 19.03 -44.56 -7.04
C GLN A 55 17.98 -44.62 -8.17
N GLU A 56 17.37 -43.49 -8.49
CA GLU A 56 16.26 -43.43 -9.46
C GLU A 56 16.62 -43.99 -10.84
N GLU A 57 17.87 -43.77 -11.29
CA GLU A 57 18.37 -44.27 -12.57
C GLU A 57 18.50 -45.80 -12.62
N ALA A 58 18.72 -46.44 -11.47
CA ALA A 58 18.85 -47.89 -11.36
C ALA A 58 17.50 -48.57 -11.09
N MET A 59 16.57 -47.88 -10.42
CA MET A 59 15.30 -48.46 -9.94
C MET A 59 14.09 -48.15 -10.82
N LEU A 60 14.12 -47.09 -11.64
CA LEU A 60 13.02 -46.72 -12.51
C LEU A 60 13.23 -47.24 -13.94
N ARG A 61 12.13 -47.59 -14.61
CA ARG A 61 12.19 -47.89 -16.06
C ARG A 61 12.64 -46.64 -16.82
N PRO A 62 13.37 -46.77 -17.95
CA PRO A 62 13.85 -45.62 -18.73
C PRO A 62 12.74 -44.60 -19.08
N GLU A 63 11.53 -45.08 -19.38
CA GLU A 63 10.37 -44.22 -19.64
C GLU A 63 9.90 -43.46 -18.39
N GLN A 64 9.88 -44.12 -17.22
CA GLN A 64 9.57 -43.49 -15.93
C GLN A 64 10.63 -42.45 -15.56
N MET A 65 11.91 -42.74 -15.84
CA MET A 65 13.01 -41.81 -15.60
C MET A 65 12.91 -40.57 -16.48
N ASN A 66 12.59 -40.74 -17.78
CA ASN A 66 12.37 -39.61 -18.68
C ASN A 66 11.17 -38.76 -18.26
N GLN A 67 10.05 -39.38 -17.87
CA GLN A 67 8.88 -38.67 -17.36
C GLN A 67 9.18 -37.92 -16.05
N LEU A 68 9.95 -38.54 -15.14
CA LEU A 68 10.37 -37.92 -13.88
C LEU A 68 11.28 -36.70 -14.13
N ARG A 69 12.25 -36.81 -15.04
CA ARG A 69 13.10 -35.70 -15.46
C ARG A 69 12.28 -34.55 -16.06
N GLU A 70 11.31 -34.86 -16.91
CA GLU A 70 10.43 -33.85 -17.52
C GLU A 70 9.59 -33.10 -16.48
N ILE A 71 9.05 -33.81 -15.48
CA ILE A 71 8.28 -33.19 -14.39
C ILE A 71 9.19 -32.32 -13.51
N ARG A 72 10.37 -32.82 -13.12
CA ARG A 72 11.34 -32.06 -12.31
C ARG A 72 11.80 -30.79 -13.04
N ALA A 73 12.04 -30.86 -14.35
CA ALA A 73 12.38 -29.69 -15.16
C ALA A 73 11.23 -28.66 -15.21
N LYS A 74 9.98 -29.12 -15.41
CA LYS A 74 8.80 -28.25 -15.37
C LYS A 74 8.59 -27.60 -14.00
N GLU A 75 8.85 -28.33 -12.92
CA GLU A 75 8.81 -27.82 -11.56
C GLU A 75 9.85 -26.73 -11.34
N GLU A 76 11.10 -26.96 -11.77
CA GLU A 76 12.19 -25.99 -11.69
C GLU A 76 11.87 -24.70 -12.48
N ASP A 77 11.35 -24.82 -13.70
CA ASP A 77 10.96 -23.68 -14.53
C ASP A 77 9.84 -22.83 -13.90
N LEU A 78 8.80 -23.49 -13.39
CA LEU A 78 7.64 -22.83 -12.78
C LEU A 78 8.02 -22.15 -11.46
N LEU A 79 8.78 -22.83 -10.60
CA LEU A 79 9.27 -22.27 -9.34
C LEU A 79 10.29 -21.15 -9.61
N GLY A 80 11.16 -21.29 -10.61
CA GLY A 80 12.09 -20.24 -11.03
C GLY A 80 11.39 -19.00 -11.59
N GLN A 81 10.25 -19.15 -12.26
CA GLN A 81 9.43 -18.02 -12.68
C GLN A 81 8.77 -17.31 -11.48
N ILE A 82 8.26 -18.07 -10.51
CA ILE A 82 7.70 -17.52 -9.26
C ILE A 82 8.79 -16.74 -8.49
N GLY A 83 9.98 -17.31 -8.34
CA GLY A 83 11.10 -16.65 -7.65
C GLY A 83 11.50 -15.32 -8.29
N ARG A 84 11.65 -15.28 -9.61
CA ARG A 84 11.97 -14.03 -10.34
C ARG A 84 10.90 -12.95 -10.16
N LEU A 85 9.64 -13.34 -10.15
CA LEU A 85 8.51 -12.45 -9.92
C LEU A 85 8.49 -11.92 -8.48
N ASP A 86 8.87 -12.76 -7.50
CA ASP A 86 8.94 -12.39 -6.09
C ASP A 86 10.08 -11.40 -5.83
N ASP A 87 11.25 -11.65 -6.39
CA ASP A 87 12.40 -10.73 -6.32
C ASP A 87 12.08 -9.35 -6.90
N LEU A 88 11.33 -9.30 -8.00
CA LEU A 88 10.92 -8.05 -8.64
C LEU A 88 9.94 -7.26 -7.75
N VAL A 89 8.96 -7.92 -7.13
CA VAL A 89 7.99 -7.29 -6.23
C VAL A 89 8.68 -6.83 -4.94
N GLY A 90 9.54 -7.67 -4.37
CA GLY A 90 10.32 -7.39 -3.17
C GLY A 90 11.26 -6.20 -3.37
N SER A 91 12.05 -6.19 -4.44
CA SER A 91 12.98 -5.11 -4.76
C SER A 91 12.26 -3.78 -5.03
N ALA A 92 11.10 -3.79 -5.71
CA ALA A 92 10.30 -2.60 -5.93
C ALA A 92 9.77 -2.01 -4.60
N GLY A 93 9.30 -2.87 -3.68
CA GLY A 93 8.85 -2.45 -2.35
C GLY A 93 9.98 -1.86 -1.49
N ILE A 94 11.16 -2.48 -1.52
CA ILE A 94 12.36 -1.99 -0.82
C ILE A 94 12.80 -0.64 -1.39
N ALA A 95 12.87 -0.51 -2.72
CA ALA A 95 13.25 0.74 -3.38
C ALA A 95 12.28 1.89 -3.04
N GLU A 96 10.98 1.61 -3.01
CA GLU A 96 9.97 2.59 -2.60
C GLU A 96 10.17 3.04 -1.15
N LEU A 97 10.42 2.10 -0.23
CA LEU A 97 10.69 2.44 1.17
C LEU A 97 12.00 3.22 1.31
N ALA A 98 13.06 2.83 0.61
CA ALA A 98 14.35 3.51 0.65
C ALA A 98 14.25 4.98 0.21
N VAL A 99 13.45 5.26 -0.82
CA VAL A 99 13.28 6.61 -1.38
C VAL A 99 12.28 7.45 -0.59
N PHE A 100 11.10 6.90 -0.27
CA PHE A 100 9.98 7.69 0.24
C PHE A 100 9.88 7.72 1.76
N HIS A 101 10.45 6.75 2.48
CA HIS A 101 10.41 6.75 3.95
C HIS A 101 11.16 7.94 4.57
N PRO A 102 12.33 8.37 4.05
CA PRO A 102 12.97 9.59 4.53
C PRO A 102 12.13 10.84 4.32
N VAL A 103 11.49 10.95 3.15
CA VAL A 103 10.61 12.08 2.80
C VAL A 103 9.40 12.13 3.73
N ASP A 104 8.76 10.98 3.98
CA ASP A 104 7.64 10.88 4.93
C ASP A 104 8.07 11.28 6.34
N THR A 105 9.23 10.79 6.81
CA THR A 105 9.76 11.16 8.13
C THR A 105 10.03 12.65 8.25
N ILE A 106 10.60 13.29 7.22
CA ILE A 106 10.81 14.75 7.16
C ILE A 106 9.46 15.46 7.26
N ALA A 107 8.50 15.11 6.42
CA ALA A 107 7.18 15.72 6.39
C ALA A 107 6.47 15.60 7.75
N LYS A 108 6.49 14.42 8.37
CA LYS A 108 5.87 14.20 9.68
C LYS A 108 6.53 15.00 10.79
N ARG A 109 7.86 15.11 10.80
CA ARG A 109 8.59 15.94 11.77
C ARG A 109 8.24 17.43 11.59
N LEU A 110 8.16 17.92 10.36
CA LEU A 110 7.74 19.29 10.05
C LEU A 110 6.29 19.56 10.47
N MET A 111 5.35 18.67 10.12
CA MET A 111 3.92 18.82 10.50
C MET A 111 3.71 18.80 12.02
N SER A 112 4.55 18.05 12.75
CA SER A 112 4.47 17.96 14.21
C SER A 112 5.08 19.16 14.95
N ASN A 113 5.89 19.96 14.27
CA ASN A 113 6.58 21.09 14.86
C ASN A 113 5.66 22.32 14.92
N GLN A 114 5.52 22.90 16.11
CA GLN A 114 4.72 24.11 16.37
C GLN A 114 5.56 25.40 16.42
N GLY A 115 6.91 25.28 16.48
CA GLY A 115 7.80 26.44 16.56
C GLY A 115 8.28 26.94 15.19
N SER A 116 8.92 28.11 15.16
CA SER A 116 9.55 28.63 13.94
C SER A 116 10.64 27.69 13.41
N THR A 117 10.62 27.45 12.10
CA THR A 117 11.64 26.66 11.39
C THR A 117 12.84 27.51 10.95
N LYS A 118 12.74 28.84 11.01
CA LYS A 118 13.84 29.75 10.62
C LYS A 118 15.07 29.51 11.49
N GLY A 119 16.20 29.18 10.85
CA GLY A 119 17.46 28.88 11.53
C GLY A 119 17.51 27.54 12.28
N LYS A 120 16.40 26.79 12.36
CA LYS A 120 16.30 25.52 13.12
C LYS A 120 15.85 24.34 12.28
N LEU A 121 15.77 24.47 10.96
CA LEU A 121 15.28 23.42 10.06
C LEU A 121 16.00 22.08 10.24
N ALA A 122 17.34 22.09 10.35
CA ALA A 122 18.11 20.86 10.58
C ALA A 122 17.79 20.20 11.94
N GLN A 123 17.49 21.00 12.98
CA GLN A 123 17.10 20.51 14.30
C GLN A 123 15.69 19.88 14.25
N VAL A 124 14.77 20.48 13.51
CA VAL A 124 13.42 19.91 13.32
C VAL A 124 13.50 18.59 12.53
N ILE A 125 14.28 18.58 11.43
CA ILE A 125 14.36 17.42 10.54
C ILE A 125 15.15 16.27 11.18
N PHE A 126 16.33 16.52 11.74
CA PHE A 126 17.26 15.47 12.20
C PHE A 126 17.32 15.34 13.72
N LYS A 127 16.62 16.17 14.48
CA LYS A 127 16.57 16.14 15.95
C LYS A 127 17.97 16.21 16.56
N ASP A 128 18.31 15.25 17.43
CA ASP A 128 19.61 15.12 18.08
C ASP A 128 20.75 14.85 17.09
N LYS A 129 20.46 14.48 15.84
CA LYS A 129 21.45 14.24 14.78
C LYS A 129 21.68 15.44 13.85
N ALA A 130 21.17 16.63 14.20
CA ALA A 130 21.28 17.83 13.36
C ALA A 130 22.73 18.28 13.06
N THR A 131 23.67 18.01 13.97
CA THR A 131 25.10 18.32 13.81
C THR A 131 25.92 17.12 13.34
N ALA A 132 25.30 15.95 13.16
CA ALA A 132 26.01 14.74 12.77
C ALA A 132 26.45 14.75 11.28
N PRO A 133 27.38 13.85 10.89
CA PRO A 133 27.74 13.63 9.50
C PRO A 133 26.54 13.23 8.62
N ILE A 134 26.67 13.45 7.32
CA ILE A 134 25.59 13.23 6.32
C ILE A 134 25.03 11.80 6.38
N GLY A 135 25.89 10.78 6.54
CA GLY A 135 25.44 9.39 6.65
C GLY A 135 24.54 9.16 7.88
N THR A 136 24.97 9.63 9.05
CA THR A 136 24.18 9.51 10.29
C THR A 136 22.86 10.28 10.19
N LYS A 137 22.86 11.46 9.56
CA LYS A 137 21.65 12.21 9.27
C LYS A 137 20.68 11.42 8.39
N PHE A 138 21.17 10.82 7.31
CA PHE A 138 20.35 10.01 6.41
C PHE A 138 19.70 8.82 7.14
N PHE A 139 20.48 8.03 7.89
CA PHE A 139 19.93 6.90 8.65
C PHE A 139 18.98 7.32 9.78
N SER A 140 19.12 8.53 10.33
CA SER A 140 18.17 9.08 11.32
C SER A 140 16.76 9.34 10.77
N LEU A 141 16.59 9.27 9.44
CA LEU A 141 15.31 9.40 8.75
C LEU A 141 14.59 8.05 8.53
N PHE A 142 15.15 6.93 9.01
CA PHE A 142 14.52 5.60 8.95
C PHE A 142 13.90 5.06 10.25
N PRO A 143 13.48 5.87 11.24
CA PRO A 143 12.85 5.31 12.42
C PRO A 143 11.50 4.71 12.04
N GLY A 144 11.17 3.57 12.65
CA GLY A 144 9.89 2.90 12.44
C GLY A 144 9.71 2.28 11.06
N LEU A 145 10.79 2.08 10.29
CA LEU A 145 10.74 1.45 8.96
C LEU A 145 9.97 0.13 8.97
N GLY A 146 10.14 -0.72 10.00
CA GLY A 146 9.39 -1.97 10.12
C GLY A 146 7.86 -1.76 10.21
N TYR A 147 7.41 -0.77 10.98
CA TYR A 147 5.99 -0.40 11.04
C TYR A 147 5.50 0.20 9.72
N ALA A 148 6.34 1.00 9.06
CA ALA A 148 6.01 1.57 7.76
C ALA A 148 5.85 0.49 6.68
N ALA A 149 6.75 -0.49 6.65
CA ALA A 149 6.69 -1.64 5.76
C ALA A 149 5.42 -2.48 6.02
N GLY A 150 5.20 -2.89 7.28
CA GLY A 150 4.01 -3.65 7.66
C GLY A 150 2.72 -2.90 7.34
N TYR A 151 2.66 -1.60 7.63
CA TYR A 151 1.51 -0.76 7.32
C TYR A 151 1.24 -0.69 5.82
N LYS A 152 2.27 -0.46 5.00
CA LYS A 152 2.10 -0.42 3.53
C LYS A 152 1.61 -1.75 2.97
N VAL A 153 2.15 -2.87 3.45
CA VAL A 153 1.72 -4.20 3.01
C VAL A 153 0.26 -4.42 3.37
N LEU A 154 -0.13 -4.23 4.63
CA LEU A 154 -1.52 -4.40 5.07
C LEU A 154 -2.47 -3.43 4.39
N GLN A 155 -2.05 -2.19 4.18
CA GLN A 155 -2.84 -1.18 3.46
C GLN A 155 -3.08 -1.59 2.02
N ARG A 156 -2.08 -2.15 1.33
CA ARG A 156 -2.24 -2.65 -0.04
C ARG A 156 -3.17 -3.85 -0.10
N VAL A 157 -2.97 -4.84 0.77
CA VAL A 157 -3.84 -6.02 0.84
C VAL A 157 -5.29 -5.58 1.07
N TYR A 158 -5.51 -4.68 2.03
CA TYR A 158 -6.83 -4.17 2.35
C TYR A 158 -7.47 -3.39 1.19
N LYS A 159 -6.74 -2.44 0.59
CA LYS A 159 -7.27 -1.60 -0.48
C LYS A 159 -7.53 -2.38 -1.77
N TYR A 160 -6.56 -3.18 -2.21
CA TYR A 160 -6.70 -3.95 -3.45
C TYR A 160 -7.65 -5.14 -3.31
N GLY A 161 -7.72 -5.75 -2.13
CA GLY A 161 -8.71 -6.79 -1.86
C GLY A 161 -10.13 -6.25 -1.68
N GLY A 162 -10.28 -5.11 -0.98
CA GLY A 162 -11.59 -4.58 -0.62
C GLY A 162 -12.26 -3.72 -1.69
N GLN A 163 -11.49 -2.95 -2.47
CA GLN A 163 -12.05 -2.00 -3.43
C GLN A 163 -12.87 -2.65 -4.56
N PRO A 164 -12.47 -3.79 -5.17
CA PRO A 164 -13.31 -4.48 -6.15
C PRO A 164 -14.64 -4.92 -5.53
N PHE A 165 -14.61 -5.49 -4.33
CA PHE A 165 -15.83 -5.94 -3.63
C PHE A 165 -16.82 -4.79 -3.42
N VAL A 166 -16.35 -3.66 -2.90
CA VAL A 166 -17.20 -2.47 -2.68
C VAL A 166 -17.72 -1.91 -4.00
N ARG A 167 -16.86 -1.82 -5.03
CA ARG A 167 -17.28 -1.34 -6.36
C ARG A 167 -18.33 -2.26 -6.97
N ASP A 168 -18.14 -3.56 -6.94
CA ASP A 168 -19.06 -4.52 -7.55
C ASP A 168 -20.40 -4.56 -6.81
N TYR A 169 -20.38 -4.41 -5.47
CA TYR A 169 -21.57 -4.18 -4.68
C TYR A 169 -22.32 -2.89 -5.11
N LEU A 170 -21.60 -1.77 -5.26
CA LEU A 170 -22.21 -0.51 -5.70
C LEU A 170 -22.74 -0.61 -7.13
N ALA A 171 -22.03 -1.29 -8.03
CA ALA A 171 -22.47 -1.49 -9.42
C ALA A 171 -23.76 -2.29 -9.48
N LYS A 172 -23.86 -3.37 -8.69
CA LYS A 172 -25.03 -4.25 -8.66
C LYS A 172 -26.26 -3.58 -8.07
N ASN A 173 -26.10 -2.82 -6.98
CA ASN A 173 -27.24 -2.31 -6.20
C ASN A 173 -27.57 -0.84 -6.48
N HIS A 174 -26.61 -0.04 -6.95
CA HIS A 174 -26.73 1.41 -7.10
C HIS A 174 -26.24 1.94 -8.45
N GLY A 175 -25.78 1.07 -9.37
CA GLY A 175 -25.20 1.48 -10.65
C GLY A 175 -26.15 2.36 -11.47
N SER A 176 -27.42 1.97 -11.58
CA SER A 176 -28.44 2.76 -12.29
C SER A 176 -28.67 4.13 -11.67
N THR A 177 -28.60 4.26 -10.34
CA THR A 177 -28.68 5.55 -9.65
C THR A 177 -27.52 6.46 -10.04
N PHE A 178 -26.29 5.94 -10.06
CA PHE A 178 -25.12 6.72 -10.48
C PHE A 178 -25.21 7.16 -11.94
N ASP A 179 -25.63 6.26 -12.83
CA ASP A 179 -25.76 6.56 -14.26
C ASP A 179 -26.88 7.56 -14.53
N ASN A 180 -28.01 7.48 -13.84
CA ASN A 180 -29.12 8.43 -13.98
C ASN A 180 -28.78 9.81 -13.41
N THR A 181 -27.97 9.86 -12.33
CA THR A 181 -27.65 11.14 -11.65
C THR A 181 -26.52 11.89 -12.33
N PHE A 182 -25.48 11.17 -12.77
CA PHE A 182 -24.25 11.78 -13.29
C PHE A 182 -24.05 11.53 -14.79
N GLY A 183 -24.93 10.77 -15.43
CA GLY A 183 -24.80 10.30 -16.81
C GLY A 183 -23.91 9.06 -16.92
N ALA A 184 -24.15 8.20 -17.91
CA ALA A 184 -23.46 6.92 -18.07
C ALA A 184 -21.91 7.00 -18.17
N LYS A 185 -21.38 8.16 -18.60
CA LYS A 185 -19.92 8.41 -18.68
C LYS A 185 -19.31 8.73 -17.31
N THR A 186 -19.97 9.58 -16.53
CA THR A 186 -19.45 10.08 -15.24
C THR A 186 -19.92 9.22 -14.07
N GLY A 187 -21.04 8.50 -14.20
CA GLY A 187 -21.62 7.61 -13.19
C GLY A 187 -20.64 6.54 -12.73
N LYS A 188 -20.00 5.84 -13.68
CA LYS A 188 -18.95 4.85 -13.37
C LYS A 188 -17.76 5.43 -12.60
N ALA A 189 -17.34 6.64 -12.96
CA ALA A 189 -16.24 7.33 -12.29
C ALA A 189 -16.63 7.74 -10.87
N MET A 190 -17.82 8.32 -10.69
CA MET A 190 -18.36 8.71 -9.40
C MET A 190 -18.55 7.52 -8.46
N MET A 191 -19.07 6.41 -8.98
CA MET A 191 -19.19 5.16 -8.25
C MET A 191 -17.82 4.64 -7.79
N SER A 192 -16.81 4.71 -8.66
CA SER A 192 -15.44 4.33 -8.33
C SER A 192 -14.84 5.25 -7.25
N SER A 193 -15.10 6.56 -7.33
CA SER A 193 -14.71 7.53 -6.30
C SER A 193 -15.35 7.20 -4.95
N VAL A 194 -16.64 6.90 -4.92
CA VAL A 194 -17.37 6.51 -3.70
C VAL A 194 -16.84 5.19 -3.13
N ALA A 195 -16.62 4.18 -3.98
CA ALA A 195 -16.00 2.92 -3.55
C ALA A 195 -14.62 3.16 -2.90
N GLY A 196 -13.81 4.01 -3.55
CA GLY A 196 -12.53 4.45 -3.05
C GLY A 196 -12.61 5.16 -1.70
N SER A 197 -13.57 6.06 -1.52
CA SER A 197 -13.83 6.75 -0.25
C SER A 197 -14.25 5.79 0.86
N LEU A 198 -15.15 4.83 0.58
CA LEU A 198 -15.60 3.84 1.56
C LEU A 198 -14.46 2.94 2.03
N VAL A 199 -13.65 2.44 1.10
CA VAL A 199 -12.44 1.68 1.44
C VAL A 199 -11.43 2.58 2.16
N GLY A 200 -11.27 3.83 1.74
CA GLY A 200 -10.43 4.81 2.42
C GLY A 200 -10.83 5.02 3.89
N ILE A 201 -12.13 5.09 4.19
CA ILE A 201 -12.64 5.16 5.57
C ILE A 201 -12.28 3.89 6.34
N GLY A 202 -12.50 2.71 5.75
CA GLY A 202 -12.23 1.45 6.43
C GLY A 202 -10.74 1.19 6.74
N GLU A 203 -9.83 1.99 6.19
CA GLU A 203 -8.42 2.02 6.60
C GLU A 203 -8.22 2.34 8.09
N ILE A 204 -9.24 2.83 8.80
CA ILE A 204 -9.25 2.93 10.27
C ILE A 204 -8.84 1.61 10.94
N VAL A 205 -9.12 0.45 10.33
CA VAL A 205 -8.69 -0.85 10.87
C VAL A 205 -7.17 -0.94 11.04
N LEU A 206 -6.40 -0.23 10.20
CA LEU A 206 -4.94 -0.20 10.20
C LEU A 206 -4.37 0.93 11.05
N LEU A 207 -5.22 1.74 11.69
CA LEU A 207 -4.83 2.90 12.47
C LEU A 207 -3.86 2.58 13.62
N PRO A 208 -3.96 1.43 14.33
CA PRO A 208 -2.99 1.10 15.37
C PRO A 208 -1.56 1.07 14.84
N LEU A 209 -1.35 0.50 13.65
CA LEU A 209 -0.03 0.40 13.06
C LEU A 209 0.47 1.76 12.53
N ASP A 210 -0.45 2.59 12.00
CA ASP A 210 -0.14 3.96 11.59
C ASP A 210 0.30 4.83 12.77
N VAL A 211 -0.38 4.72 13.92
CA VAL A 211 -0.02 5.42 15.16
C VAL A 211 1.36 4.99 15.65
N LEU A 212 1.65 3.68 15.65
CA LEU A 212 2.97 3.18 16.04
C LEU A 212 4.08 3.71 15.12
N LYS A 213 3.85 3.70 13.80
CA LYS A 213 4.77 4.27 12.80
C LYS A 213 5.03 5.76 13.07
N ILE A 214 3.98 6.58 13.16
CA ILE A 214 4.08 8.03 13.33
C ILE A 214 4.80 8.36 14.64
N LYS A 215 4.43 7.72 15.76
CA LYS A 215 5.12 7.94 17.02
C LYS A 215 6.60 7.54 16.94
N ARG A 216 6.97 6.48 16.22
CA ARG A 216 8.39 6.17 16.02
C ARG A 216 9.14 7.26 15.23
N GLN A 217 8.49 7.89 14.26
CA GLN A 217 9.07 8.98 13.46
C GLN A 217 9.19 10.30 14.25
N THR A 218 8.17 10.62 15.04
CA THR A 218 7.99 11.95 15.66
C THR A 218 8.26 11.98 17.16
N ASN A 219 8.06 10.89 17.92
CA ASN A 219 8.29 10.81 19.37
C ASN A 219 8.83 9.42 19.80
N PRO A 220 10.11 9.13 19.56
CA PRO A 220 10.72 7.83 19.90
C PRO A 220 10.69 7.49 21.39
N GLU A 221 10.68 8.50 22.27
CA GLU A 221 10.64 8.35 23.72
C GLU A 221 9.34 7.65 24.19
N ALA A 222 8.25 7.76 23.43
CA ALA A 222 6.96 7.11 23.76
C ALA A 222 7.03 5.58 23.89
N PHE A 223 8.10 4.94 23.40
CA PHE A 223 8.33 3.50 23.47
C PHE A 223 9.48 3.11 24.41
N ARG A 224 10.11 4.08 25.10
CA ARG A 224 11.28 3.80 25.92
C ARG A 224 10.89 2.84 27.05
N GLY A 225 11.59 1.71 27.15
CA GLY A 225 11.30 0.66 28.13
C GLY A 225 10.03 -0.16 27.86
N ARG A 226 9.32 0.03 26.73
CA ARG A 226 8.11 -0.73 26.38
C ARG A 226 8.25 -1.42 25.02
N GLY A 227 8.11 -2.74 25.02
CA GLY A 227 7.98 -3.53 23.78
C GLY A 227 6.62 -3.30 23.11
N VAL A 228 6.52 -3.65 21.82
CA VAL A 228 5.30 -3.44 21.01
C VAL A 228 4.07 -4.10 21.62
N VAL A 229 4.21 -5.36 22.05
CA VAL A 229 3.12 -6.14 22.68
C VAL A 229 2.60 -5.44 23.94
N ARG A 230 3.51 -4.89 24.75
CA ARG A 230 3.15 -4.16 25.96
C ARG A 230 2.43 -2.85 25.63
N ILE A 231 2.90 -2.10 24.63
CA ILE A 231 2.22 -0.88 24.17
C ILE A 231 0.81 -1.20 23.65
N VAL A 232 0.66 -2.25 22.83
CA VAL A 232 -0.66 -2.64 22.33
C VAL A 232 -1.60 -3.04 23.46
N LYS A 233 -1.09 -3.77 24.46
CA LYS A 233 -1.85 -4.17 25.64
C LYS A 233 -2.24 -2.98 26.54
N ASP A 234 -1.30 -2.09 26.81
CA ASP A 234 -1.49 -0.95 27.72
C ASP A 234 -2.40 0.11 27.09
N GLU A 235 -2.21 0.41 25.80
CA GLU A 235 -2.93 1.49 25.12
C GLU A 235 -4.28 1.04 24.54
N GLY A 236 -4.41 -0.24 24.15
CA GLY A 236 -5.66 -0.82 23.62
C GLY A 236 -6.32 0.04 22.55
N PHE A 237 -7.59 0.40 22.78
CA PHE A 237 -8.37 1.27 21.88
C PHE A 237 -7.82 2.70 21.76
N GLY A 238 -6.93 3.15 22.64
CA GLY A 238 -6.20 4.41 22.52
C GLY A 238 -5.36 4.48 21.24
N LEU A 239 -5.00 3.35 20.64
CA LEU A 239 -4.34 3.28 19.33
C LEU A 239 -5.24 3.68 18.15
N TYR A 240 -6.55 3.76 18.36
CA TYR A 240 -7.50 4.29 17.36
C TYR A 240 -7.74 5.80 17.50
N ARG A 241 -6.97 6.50 18.35
CA ARG A 241 -7.06 7.96 18.45
C ARG A 241 -6.75 8.61 17.10
N GLY A 242 -7.61 9.56 16.72
CA GLY A 242 -7.54 10.22 15.42
C GLY A 242 -8.24 9.47 14.28
N TRP A 243 -9.07 8.46 14.57
CA TRP A 243 -9.84 7.74 13.55
C TRP A 243 -10.77 8.66 12.76
N GLN A 244 -11.41 9.64 13.43
CA GLN A 244 -12.28 10.63 12.79
C GLN A 244 -11.52 11.44 11.73
N TRP A 245 -10.28 11.85 12.05
CA TRP A 245 -9.42 12.58 11.14
C TRP A 245 -8.88 11.71 10.01
N THR A 246 -8.66 10.42 10.28
CA THR A 246 -8.33 9.45 9.24
C THR A 246 -9.49 9.29 8.26
N ALA A 247 -10.72 9.14 8.74
CA ALA A 247 -11.92 9.08 7.92
C ALA A 247 -12.13 10.37 7.11
N ALA A 248 -12.10 11.51 7.82
CA ALA A 248 -12.30 12.84 7.24
C ALA A 248 -11.24 13.19 6.20
N ARG A 249 -10.02 12.67 6.32
CA ARG A 249 -8.97 12.81 5.30
C ARG A 249 -9.19 11.85 4.14
N ASN A 250 -9.36 10.57 4.44
CA ASN A 250 -9.35 9.52 3.42
C ASN A 250 -10.60 9.55 2.54
N ALA A 251 -11.77 9.90 3.07
CA ALA A 251 -13.00 9.95 2.30
C ALA A 251 -12.98 11.02 1.18
N PRO A 252 -12.86 12.32 1.49
CA PRO A 252 -12.83 13.37 0.48
C PRO A 252 -11.50 13.38 -0.29
N GLY A 253 -10.38 12.97 0.33
CA GLY A 253 -9.10 12.78 -0.37
C GLY A 253 -9.21 11.75 -1.49
N SER A 254 -9.71 10.54 -1.19
CA SER A 254 -9.93 9.50 -2.21
C SER A 254 -10.93 9.97 -3.27
N PHE A 255 -11.99 10.67 -2.86
CA PHE A 255 -12.97 11.19 -3.81
C PHE A 255 -12.34 12.19 -4.80
N ALA A 256 -11.58 13.17 -4.30
CA ALA A 256 -10.88 14.15 -5.13
C ALA A 256 -9.82 13.50 -6.03
N LEU A 257 -9.18 12.44 -5.53
CA LEU A 257 -8.19 11.65 -6.25
C LEU A 257 -8.79 10.98 -7.49
N PHE A 258 -9.87 10.23 -7.30
CA PHE A 258 -10.56 9.55 -8.38
C PHE A 258 -11.29 10.53 -9.30
N GLY A 259 -11.94 11.54 -8.73
CA GLY A 259 -12.65 12.59 -9.46
C GLY A 259 -11.73 13.43 -10.34
N GLY A 260 -10.61 13.93 -9.80
CA GLY A 260 -9.63 14.73 -10.56
C GLY A 260 -8.98 13.94 -11.69
N SER A 261 -8.79 12.64 -11.49
CA SER A 261 -8.27 11.79 -12.56
C SER A 261 -9.29 11.48 -13.64
N ALA A 262 -10.53 11.15 -13.25
CA ALA A 262 -11.63 10.96 -14.18
C ALA A 262 -11.92 12.22 -14.99
N PHE A 263 -11.90 13.39 -14.35
CA PHE A 263 -12.01 14.69 -15.00
C PHE A 263 -10.91 14.87 -16.05
N THR A 264 -9.66 14.56 -15.71
CA THR A 264 -8.55 14.67 -16.66
C THR A 264 -8.73 13.72 -17.85
N LYS A 265 -9.13 12.48 -17.62
CA LYS A 265 -9.37 11.52 -18.71
C LYS A 265 -10.54 11.93 -19.62
N GLY A 266 -11.65 12.33 -19.02
CA GLY A 266 -12.88 12.64 -19.73
C GLY A 266 -12.87 14.00 -20.42
N TYR A 267 -12.35 15.03 -19.75
CA TYR A 267 -12.38 16.42 -20.20
C TYR A 267 -11.10 16.82 -20.93
N LEU A 268 -9.92 16.59 -20.34
CA LEU A 268 -8.65 16.98 -20.97
C LEU A 268 -8.29 16.08 -22.16
N PHE A 269 -8.49 14.76 -22.03
CA PHE A 269 -8.13 13.80 -23.08
C PHE A 269 -9.31 13.31 -23.92
N GLY A 270 -10.54 13.76 -23.64
CA GLY A 270 -11.73 13.42 -24.42
C GLY A 270 -12.08 11.93 -24.43
N LEU A 271 -11.56 11.13 -23.49
CA LEU A 271 -11.75 9.68 -23.49
C LEU A 271 -13.21 9.33 -23.15
N ASN A 272 -13.82 8.46 -23.95
CA ASN A 272 -15.15 7.89 -23.67
C ASN A 272 -15.06 6.57 -22.89
N ASP A 273 -13.96 5.85 -23.09
CA ASP A 273 -13.61 4.66 -22.33
C ASP A 273 -12.26 4.89 -21.64
N TYR A 274 -12.30 5.00 -20.31
CA TYR A 274 -11.11 5.30 -19.50
C TYR A 274 -10.09 4.16 -19.46
N ASN A 275 -10.48 2.94 -19.86
CA ASN A 275 -9.61 1.76 -19.94
C ASN A 275 -8.70 1.82 -21.17
N LYS A 276 -9.11 2.56 -22.21
CA LYS A 276 -8.32 2.78 -23.43
C LYS A 276 -7.27 3.88 -23.27
N ALA A 277 -7.17 4.51 -22.09
CA ALA A 277 -6.16 5.52 -21.83
C ALA A 277 -4.75 4.96 -22.07
N SER A 278 -3.93 5.72 -22.81
CA SER A 278 -2.52 5.41 -23.00
C SER A 278 -1.76 5.49 -21.67
N TRP A 279 -0.54 4.94 -21.62
CA TRP A 279 0.31 5.08 -20.44
C TRP A 279 0.53 6.56 -20.06
N PHE A 280 0.77 7.43 -21.05
CA PHE A 280 1.00 8.85 -20.82
C PHE A 280 -0.27 9.58 -20.33
N GLN A 281 -1.43 9.23 -20.87
CA GLN A 281 -2.71 9.80 -20.41
C GLN A 281 -3.01 9.38 -18.97
N ASN A 282 -2.78 8.11 -18.61
CA ASN A 282 -2.87 7.66 -17.23
C ASN A 282 -1.91 8.44 -16.34
N PHE A 283 -0.64 8.58 -16.76
CA PHE A 283 0.42 9.33 -16.06
C PHE A 283 -0.04 10.72 -15.66
N ILE A 284 -0.50 11.51 -16.63
CA ILE A 284 -0.99 12.88 -16.38
C ILE A 284 -2.26 12.88 -15.53
N ALA A 285 -3.22 12.00 -15.83
CA ALA A 285 -4.47 11.93 -15.10
C ALA A 285 -4.27 11.62 -13.62
N SER A 286 -3.26 10.83 -13.24
CA SER A 286 -3.03 10.61 -11.82
C SER A 286 -2.19 11.65 -11.13
N ILE A 287 -1.34 12.39 -11.84
CA ILE A 287 -0.74 13.60 -11.27
C ILE A 287 -1.86 14.58 -10.91
N ALA A 288 -2.81 14.81 -11.82
CA ALA A 288 -3.95 15.67 -11.58
C ALA A 288 -4.81 15.17 -10.40
N GLY A 289 -5.13 13.87 -10.38
CA GLY A 289 -5.83 13.25 -9.24
C GLY A 289 -5.05 13.44 -7.93
N ALA A 290 -3.76 13.09 -7.89
CA ALA A 290 -2.93 13.18 -6.69
C ALA A 290 -2.86 14.63 -6.16
N SER A 291 -2.69 15.60 -7.04
CA SER A 291 -2.73 17.02 -6.69
C SER A 291 -4.08 17.43 -6.10
N ALA A 292 -5.19 17.04 -6.72
CA ALA A 292 -6.53 17.32 -6.20
C ALA A 292 -6.75 16.70 -4.81
N SER A 293 -6.32 15.45 -4.62
CA SER A 293 -6.35 14.80 -3.32
C SER A 293 -5.53 15.55 -2.28
N LEU A 294 -4.30 15.96 -2.62
CA LEU A 294 -3.40 16.64 -1.67
C LEU A 294 -3.97 17.96 -1.19
N VAL A 295 -4.57 18.75 -2.10
CA VAL A 295 -5.23 20.02 -1.73
C VAL A 295 -6.32 19.78 -0.68
N VAL A 296 -7.10 18.71 -0.84
CA VAL A 296 -8.19 18.36 0.06
C VAL A 296 -7.69 17.73 1.37
N SER A 297 -6.69 16.86 1.29
CA SER A 297 -6.26 16.02 2.42
C SER A 297 -5.16 16.63 3.28
N ALA A 298 -4.33 17.54 2.74
CA ALA A 298 -3.16 18.07 3.45
C ALA A 298 -3.49 18.77 4.78
N PRO A 299 -4.53 19.64 4.88
CA PRO A 299 -4.87 20.26 6.17
C PRO A 299 -5.24 19.22 7.23
N LEU A 300 -5.98 18.18 6.84
CA LEU A 300 -6.41 17.10 7.71
C LEU A 300 -5.24 16.18 8.12
N ASP A 301 -4.25 16.02 7.23
CA ASP A 301 -3.01 15.31 7.53
C ASP A 301 -2.18 16.00 8.62
N VAL A 302 -2.14 17.34 8.61
CA VAL A 302 -1.47 18.12 9.66
C VAL A 302 -2.16 17.90 11.01
N ILE A 303 -3.48 18.06 11.06
CA ILE A 303 -4.28 17.87 12.28
C ILE A 303 -4.10 16.46 12.82
N LYS A 304 -4.26 15.44 11.98
CA LYS A 304 -4.07 14.02 12.34
C LYS A 304 -2.66 13.79 12.93
N THR A 305 -1.63 14.32 12.27
CA THR A 305 -0.24 14.13 12.71
C THR A 305 0.02 14.78 14.07
N ARG A 306 -0.49 16.00 14.29
CA ARG A 306 -0.38 16.69 15.58
C ARG A 306 -1.07 15.90 16.71
N ILE A 307 -2.27 15.37 16.48
CA ILE A 307 -3.01 14.52 17.44
C ILE A 307 -2.21 13.26 17.79
N GLN A 308 -1.71 12.55 16.78
CA GLN A 308 -1.06 11.25 16.98
C GLN A 308 0.35 11.36 17.58
N ASN A 309 1.00 12.52 17.43
CA ASN A 309 2.30 12.79 18.03
C ASN A 309 2.26 12.92 19.57
N ARG A 310 1.16 13.42 20.14
CA ARG A 310 1.04 13.67 21.59
C ARG A 310 1.19 12.40 22.42
N ASN A 311 1.71 12.53 23.65
CA ASN A 311 1.85 11.41 24.58
C ASN A 311 0.49 10.79 24.92
N PHE A 312 0.47 9.50 25.18
CA PHE A 312 -0.76 8.76 25.46
C PHE A 312 -1.48 9.28 26.72
N GLU A 313 -0.72 9.82 27.67
CA GLU A 313 -1.16 10.33 28.97
C GLU A 313 -1.78 11.73 28.92
N ASN A 314 -1.55 12.53 27.86
CA ASN A 314 -2.10 13.89 27.75
C ASN A 314 -2.79 14.12 26.39
N PRO A 315 -4.03 13.64 26.23
CA PRO A 315 -4.78 13.78 24.98
C PRO A 315 -5.39 15.19 24.82
N GLU A 316 -5.24 15.78 23.63
CA GLU A 316 -5.97 16.98 23.22
C GLU A 316 -7.01 16.65 22.13
N SER A 317 -8.13 17.37 22.16
CA SER A 317 -9.13 17.29 21.10
C SER A 317 -8.59 17.90 19.80
N GLY A 318 -8.89 17.27 18.67
CA GLY A 318 -8.52 17.80 17.35
C GLY A 318 -9.09 19.19 17.08
N PHE A 319 -10.24 19.54 17.66
CA PHE A 319 -10.82 20.89 17.56
C PHE A 319 -9.95 21.96 18.22
N ARG A 320 -9.27 21.66 19.34
CA ARG A 320 -8.32 22.60 19.96
C ARG A 320 -7.09 22.80 19.08
N ILE A 321 -6.62 21.73 18.42
CA ILE A 321 -5.51 21.82 17.46
C ILE A 321 -5.92 22.69 16.26
N VAL A 322 -7.14 22.55 15.75
CA VAL A 322 -7.67 23.42 14.70
C VAL A 322 -7.70 24.88 15.15
N SER A 323 -8.20 25.18 16.36
CA SER A 323 -8.19 26.54 16.91
C SER A 323 -6.76 27.12 16.94
N SER A 324 -5.81 26.35 17.48
CA SER A 324 -4.40 26.80 17.53
C SER A 324 -3.76 27.02 16.15
N MET A 325 -4.20 26.28 15.12
CA MET A 325 -3.70 26.46 13.75
C MET A 325 -4.27 27.70 13.06
N ILE A 326 -5.45 28.18 13.48
CA ILE A 326 -6.08 29.39 12.94
C ILE A 326 -5.49 30.64 13.61
N GLU A 327 -5.03 30.49 14.86
CA GLU A 327 -4.40 31.55 15.66
C GLU A 327 -2.90 31.76 15.34
N GLU A 328 -2.23 30.76 14.73
CA GLU A 328 -0.83 30.77 14.24
C GLU A 328 -0.65 31.52 12.91
#